data_AF-A0A822EAR8-F1
#
_entry.id   AF-A0A822EAR8-F1
#
_cell.length_a   1.000
_cell.length_b   1.000
_cell.length_c   1.000
_cell.angle_alpha   90.00
_cell.angle_beta   90.00
_cell.angle_gamma   90.00
#
_symmetry.space_group_name_H-M   'P 1'
#
loop_
_entity.id
_entity.type
_entity.pdbx_description
1 polymer ?
#
loop_
_entity_poly.entity_id
_entity_poly.type
_entity_poly.pdbx_seq_one_letter_code
_entity_poly.pdbx_strand_id
1 'polypeptide(L)'
;ERKHHLYPEGIYLLTSGIPDQSLDICCTYIEECNVGKSIYLHTILFNIDDYYLTEHGIQTNITMNINGRWANATKTAEFMRALAKHSGGRFLWFRETGIIESDDIKLLQNEIDKSCQYSEQAAKLVEIIKSKRRIRETINTNQKTLSIENID
;
A
#
# COMPACT_ATOMS: atom_id res chain seq x y z
N GLU A 1 23.01 -10.12 -20.38
CA GLU A 1 21.56 -10.11 -20.15
C GLU A 1 20.73 -10.48 -21.38
N ARG A 2 20.76 -9.74 -22.51
CA ARG A 2 20.01 -10.13 -23.74
C ARG A 2 20.41 -11.51 -24.30
N LYS A 3 21.69 -11.87 -24.19
CA LYS A 3 22.22 -13.20 -24.58
C LYS A 3 21.65 -14.35 -23.72
N HIS A 4 21.05 -14.05 -22.57
CA HIS A 4 20.46 -15.01 -21.63
C HIS A 4 18.94 -14.90 -21.54
N HIS A 5 18.27 -14.13 -22.43
CA HIS A 5 16.82 -13.88 -22.39
C HIS A 5 16.33 -13.27 -21.07
N LEU A 6 17.21 -12.57 -20.34
CA LEU A 6 16.85 -11.84 -19.13
C LEU A 6 16.44 -10.42 -19.52
N TYR A 7 15.20 -10.08 -19.20
CA TYR A 7 14.64 -8.74 -19.40
C TYR A 7 14.35 -8.13 -18.04
N PRO A 8 14.79 -6.89 -17.78
CA PRO A 8 14.45 -6.21 -16.53
C PRO A 8 12.94 -5.95 -16.48
N GLU A 9 12.31 -6.31 -15.36
CA GLU A 9 10.88 -6.06 -15.13
C GLU A 9 10.63 -4.71 -14.46
N GLY A 10 11.63 -4.17 -13.77
CA GLY A 10 11.53 -2.89 -13.08
C GLY A 10 12.88 -2.24 -12.76
N ILE A 11 12.83 -0.94 -12.50
CA ILE A 11 13.95 -0.11 -12.08
C ILE A 11 13.61 0.49 -10.72
N TYR A 12 14.57 0.47 -9.78
CA TYR A 12 14.43 1.12 -8.48
C TYR A 12 15.31 2.36 -8.42
N LEU A 13 14.67 3.53 -8.34
CA LEU A 13 15.33 4.81 -8.15
C LEU A 13 15.33 5.18 -6.67
N LEU A 14 16.49 5.10 -6.02
CA LEU A 14 16.70 5.60 -4.66
C LEU A 14 17.26 7.03 -4.72
N THR A 15 16.59 7.98 -4.08
CA THR A 15 16.98 9.39 -4.09
C THR A 15 16.60 10.10 -2.79
N SER A 16 17.28 11.20 -2.49
CA SER A 16 16.96 12.11 -1.38
C SER A 16 16.50 13.50 -1.84
N GLY A 17 16.49 13.77 -3.14
CA GLY A 17 16.20 15.08 -3.71
C GLY A 17 15.19 15.04 -4.85
N ILE A 18 14.62 16.21 -5.18
CA ILE A 18 13.70 16.39 -6.30
C ILE A 18 14.51 16.56 -7.61
N PRO A 19 14.00 16.12 -8.78
CA PRO A 19 14.64 16.43 -10.05
C PRO A 19 14.50 17.92 -10.38
N ASP A 20 15.47 18.48 -11.08
CA ASP A 20 15.41 19.88 -11.55
C ASP A 20 14.39 20.09 -12.67
N GLN A 21 13.97 19.01 -13.34
CA GLN A 21 13.03 19.04 -14.45
C GLN A 21 11.58 18.95 -13.95
N SER A 22 10.64 19.47 -14.75
CA SER A 22 9.22 19.33 -14.44
C SER A 22 8.77 17.87 -14.55
N LEU A 23 7.69 17.55 -13.84
CA LEU A 23 7.13 16.20 -13.83
C LEU A 23 6.77 15.72 -15.24
N ASP A 24 6.18 16.59 -16.07
CA ASP A 24 5.77 16.25 -17.43
C ASP A 24 6.95 15.82 -18.31
N ILE A 25 8.09 16.49 -18.18
CA ILE A 25 9.32 16.14 -18.91
C ILE A 25 9.83 14.78 -18.45
N CYS A 26 9.89 14.55 -17.14
CA CYS A 26 10.34 13.27 -16.59
C CYS A 26 9.42 12.11 -16.99
N CYS A 27 8.10 12.33 -16.94
CA CYS A 27 7.08 11.36 -17.36
C CYS A 27 7.24 11.01 -18.84
N THR A 28 7.30 12.01 -19.72
CA THR A 28 7.49 11.81 -21.17
C THR A 28 8.76 11.02 -21.46
N TYR A 29 9.87 11.38 -20.80
CA TYR A 29 11.14 10.67 -20.96
C TYR A 29 11.05 9.19 -20.55
N ILE A 30 10.33 8.89 -19.46
CA ILE A 30 10.11 7.51 -19.01
C ILE A 30 9.27 6.75 -20.04
N GLU A 31 8.20 7.34 -20.55
CA GLU A 31 7.35 6.72 -21.58
C GLU A 31 8.17 6.40 -22.84
N GLU A 32 8.96 7.36 -23.33
CA GLU A 32 9.85 7.19 -24.48
C GLU A 32 10.87 6.06 -24.25
N CYS A 33 11.48 6.00 -23.06
CA CYS A 33 12.42 4.94 -22.71
C CYS A 33 11.76 3.55 -22.63
N ASN A 34 10.47 3.53 -22.28
CA ASN A 34 9.68 2.32 -22.14
C ASN A 34 8.97 1.90 -23.43
N VAL A 35 9.12 2.62 -24.54
CA VAL A 35 8.53 2.22 -25.83
C VAL A 35 9.00 0.80 -26.20
N GLY A 36 8.04 -0.10 -26.37
CA GLY A 36 8.29 -1.51 -26.70
C GLY A 36 8.82 -2.35 -25.54
N LYS A 37 8.81 -1.84 -24.31
CA LYS A 37 9.19 -2.54 -23.09
C LYS A 37 8.12 -2.31 -22.01
N SER A 38 8.02 -3.22 -21.06
CA SER A 38 7.10 -3.08 -19.92
C SER A 38 7.90 -3.04 -18.62
N ILE A 39 8.72 -1.99 -18.47
CA ILE A 39 9.56 -1.78 -17.29
C ILE A 39 8.85 -0.80 -16.36
N TYR A 40 8.68 -1.18 -15.09
CA TYR A 40 8.10 -0.31 -14.07
C TYR A 40 9.19 0.50 -13.35
N LEU A 41 8.97 1.80 -13.11
CA LEU A 41 9.87 2.63 -12.29
C LEU A 41 9.33 2.72 -10.86
N HIS A 42 10.01 2.05 -9.94
CA HIS A 42 9.79 2.19 -8.51
C HIS A 42 10.68 3.31 -7.97
N THR A 43 10.11 4.20 -7.15
CA THR A 43 10.85 5.33 -6.57
C THR A 43 10.89 5.20 -5.06
N ILE A 44 12.08 5.35 -4.50
CA ILE A 44 12.34 5.30 -3.08
C ILE A 44 12.92 6.65 -2.66
N LEU A 45 12.20 7.38 -1.81
CA LEU A 45 12.63 8.64 -1.22
C LEU A 45 13.19 8.39 0.18
N PHE A 46 14.45 8.76 0.39
CA PHE A 46 15.05 8.80 1.72
C PHE A 46 15.17 10.24 2.19
N ASN A 47 14.66 10.55 3.39
CA ASN A 47 14.77 11.86 4.00
C ASN A 47 15.38 11.75 5.40
N ILE A 48 16.33 12.63 5.72
CA ILE A 48 16.97 12.69 7.04
C ILE A 48 16.20 13.70 7.89
N ASP A 49 15.84 13.29 9.10
CA ASP A 49 15.20 14.18 10.07
C ASP A 49 16.19 15.23 10.59
N ASP A 50 15.78 16.49 10.60
CA ASP A 50 16.57 17.59 11.19
C ASP A 50 16.94 17.29 12.66
N TYR A 51 16.04 16.61 13.39
CA TYR A 51 16.28 16.18 14.77
C TYR A 51 17.50 15.25 14.89
N TYR A 52 17.62 14.27 14.00
CA TYR A 52 18.74 13.33 14.00
C TYR A 52 20.08 14.05 13.80
N LEU A 53 20.11 15.03 12.89
CA LEU A 53 21.29 15.85 12.64
C LEU A 53 21.67 16.67 13.88
N THR A 54 20.69 17.26 14.57
CA THR A 54 20.93 18.02 15.80
C THR A 54 21.42 17.16 16.96
N GLU A 55 20.90 15.94 17.11
CA GLU A 55 21.31 14.98 18.15
C GLU A 55 22.75 14.50 17.94
N HIS A 56 23.18 14.33 16.69
CA HIS A 56 24.53 13.87 16.33
C HIS A 56 25.53 15.02 16.16
N GLY A 57 25.19 16.23 16.64
CA GLY A 57 26.09 17.39 16.63
C GLY A 57 26.39 17.94 15.23
N ILE A 58 25.62 17.54 14.22
CA ILE A 58 25.70 18.07 12.85
C ILE A 58 24.93 19.40 12.84
N GLN A 59 25.57 20.45 13.34
CA GLN A 59 25.05 21.81 13.31
C GLN A 59 25.20 22.38 11.90
N THR A 60 24.22 22.15 11.05
CA THR A 60 24.14 22.86 9.78
C THR A 60 23.53 24.23 10.03
N ASN A 61 24.35 25.28 9.98
CA ASN A 61 23.90 26.70 9.98
C ASN A 61 23.05 27.07 8.74
N ILE A 62 22.71 26.06 7.94
CA ILE A 62 21.86 26.07 6.78
C ILE A 62 20.83 25.00 7.13
N THR A 63 19.56 25.35 7.35
CA THR A 63 18.46 24.37 7.32
C THR A 63 18.73 23.46 6.13
N MET A 64 19.06 22.18 6.37
CA MET A 64 19.52 21.28 5.31
C MET A 64 18.35 21.07 4.36
N ASN A 65 18.25 21.97 3.39
CA ASN A 65 17.40 21.81 2.24
C ASN A 65 18.10 20.81 1.31
N ILE A 66 18.23 19.57 1.79
CA ILE A 66 18.65 18.40 1.00
C ILE A 66 17.77 18.21 -0.23
N ASN A 67 16.58 18.82 -0.22
CA ASN A 67 15.63 18.83 -1.34
C ASN A 67 15.93 19.91 -2.39
N GLY A 68 17.09 20.59 -2.32
CA GLY A 68 17.43 21.69 -3.22
C GLY A 68 16.68 22.98 -2.90
N ARG A 69 17.21 24.14 -3.29
CA ARG A 69 16.75 25.48 -2.84
C ARG A 69 15.24 25.77 -3.01
N TRP A 70 14.51 24.96 -3.79
CA TRP A 70 13.12 25.20 -4.17
C TRP A 70 12.10 24.12 -3.75
N ALA A 71 12.51 23.03 -3.09
CA ALA A 71 11.59 21.98 -2.68
C ALA A 71 11.61 21.67 -1.18
N ASN A 72 10.49 21.14 -0.71
CA ASN A 72 10.30 20.58 0.62
C ASN A 72 10.15 19.06 0.46
N ALA A 73 10.46 18.29 1.52
CA ALA A 73 10.31 16.84 1.57
C ALA A 73 8.95 16.36 1.03
N THR A 74 7.87 17.04 1.38
CA THR A 74 6.51 16.73 0.90
C THR A 74 6.38 16.93 -0.61
N LYS A 75 6.91 18.02 -1.17
CA LYS A 75 6.88 18.26 -2.62
C LYS A 75 7.72 17.23 -3.37
N THR A 76 8.88 16.88 -2.83
CA THR A 76 9.72 15.82 -3.39
C THR A 76 8.97 14.49 -3.37
N ALA A 77 8.31 14.15 -2.27
CA ALA A 77 7.52 12.93 -2.14
C ALA A 77 6.35 12.88 -3.13
N GLU A 78 5.62 13.98 -3.29
CA GLU A 78 4.53 14.11 -4.27
C GLU A 78 5.03 13.91 -5.70
N PHE A 79 6.16 14.54 -6.04
CA PHE A 79 6.80 14.39 -7.35
C PHE A 79 7.18 12.93 -7.62
N MET A 80 7.92 12.30 -6.70
CA MET A 80 8.38 10.92 -6.85
C MET A 80 7.22 9.94 -6.92
N ARG A 81 6.19 10.13 -6.09
CA ARG A 81 4.97 9.32 -6.12
C ARG A 81 4.26 9.43 -7.46
N ALA A 82 4.12 10.64 -8.00
CA ALA A 82 3.50 10.84 -9.30
C ALA A 82 4.33 10.19 -10.42
N LEU A 83 5.65 10.29 -10.35
CA LEU A 83 6.58 9.68 -11.29
C LEU A 83 6.49 8.15 -11.30
N ALA A 84 6.54 7.51 -10.12
CA ALA A 84 6.37 6.07 -10.00
C ALA A 84 5.01 5.63 -10.53
N LYS A 85 3.94 6.31 -10.12
CA LYS A 85 2.57 6.00 -10.56
C LYS A 85 2.41 6.10 -12.07
N HIS A 86 3.04 7.10 -12.70
CA HIS A 86 2.98 7.27 -14.15
C HIS A 86 3.58 6.07 -14.90
N SER A 87 4.68 5.51 -14.40
CA SER A 87 5.28 4.29 -14.97
C SER A 87 4.55 2.98 -14.58
N GLY A 88 3.57 3.04 -13.67
CA GLY A 88 2.95 1.85 -13.06
C GLY A 88 3.78 1.20 -11.93
N GLY A 89 4.85 1.86 -11.48
CA GLY A 89 5.67 1.41 -10.37
C GLY A 89 5.12 1.80 -8.99
N ARG A 90 5.94 1.59 -7.95
CA ARG A 90 5.55 1.76 -6.54
C ARG A 90 6.42 2.82 -5.86
N PHE A 91 5.83 3.50 -4.88
CA PHE A 91 6.51 4.51 -4.08
C PHE A 91 6.78 4.04 -2.64
N LEU A 92 8.00 4.30 -2.17
CA LEU A 92 8.40 4.14 -0.77
C LEU A 92 9.06 5.42 -0.28
N TRP A 93 8.60 5.96 0.83
CA TRP A 93 9.20 7.08 1.54
C TRP A 93 9.55 6.65 2.96
N PHE A 94 10.83 6.73 3.30
CA PHE A 94 11.31 6.41 4.63
C PHE A 94 12.32 7.44 5.13
N ARG A 95 12.48 7.44 6.45
CA ARG A 95 13.49 8.17 7.21
C ARG A 95 14.24 7.20 8.10
N GLU A 96 15.20 7.72 8.82
CA GLU A 96 15.94 6.95 9.82
C GLU A 96 15.05 6.42 10.94
N THR A 97 14.02 7.19 11.31
CA THR A 97 13.04 6.83 12.34
C THR A 97 12.01 5.79 11.86
N GLY A 98 11.94 5.52 10.55
CA GLY A 98 11.06 4.51 9.98
C GLY A 98 10.40 4.90 8.65
N ILE A 99 9.42 4.10 8.24
CA ILE A 99 8.69 4.29 6.99
C ILE A 99 7.59 5.34 7.21
N ILE A 100 7.54 6.35 6.34
CA ILE A 100 6.48 7.37 6.34
C ILE A 100 5.34 6.94 5.45
N GLU A 101 5.67 6.47 4.25
CA GLU A 101 4.68 6.10 3.26
C GLU A 101 5.19 4.94 2.42
N SER A 102 4.35 3.96 2.15
CA SER A 102 4.68 2.87 1.25
C SER A 102 3.42 2.37 0.59
N ASP A 103 3.45 2.26 -0.74
CA ASP A 103 2.34 1.66 -1.48
C ASP A 103 2.15 0.19 -1.12
N ASP A 104 3.24 -0.54 -0.87
CA ASP A 104 3.19 -1.94 -0.47
C ASP A 104 2.54 -2.14 0.89
N ILE A 105 2.85 -1.27 1.88
CA ILE A 105 2.20 -1.32 3.19
C ILE A 105 0.71 -1.03 3.07
N LYS A 106 0.32 -0.05 2.24
CA LYS A 106 -1.10 0.26 2.00
C LYS A 106 -1.84 -0.91 1.35
N LEU A 107 -1.21 -1.60 0.39
CA LEU A 107 -1.80 -2.78 -0.25
C LEU A 107 -2.02 -3.91 0.77
N LEU A 108 -1.02 -4.18 1.61
CA LEU A 108 -1.14 -5.18 2.68
C LEU A 108 -2.24 -4.81 3.68
N GLN A 109 -2.33 -3.54 4.06
CA GLN A 109 -3.39 -3.07 4.95
C GLN A 109 -4.78 -3.28 4.35
N ASN A 110 -4.97 -2.95 3.07
CA ASN A 110 -6.24 -3.17 2.37
C ASN A 110 -6.60 -4.66 2.29
N GLU A 111 -5.62 -5.54 2.09
CA GLU A 111 -5.84 -6.98 2.04
C GLU A 111 -6.23 -7.56 3.42
N ILE A 112 -5.60 -7.06 4.49
CA ILE A 112 -5.96 -7.40 5.87
C ILE A 112 -7.39 -6.95 6.17
N ASP A 113 -7.74 -5.71 5.85
CA ASP A 113 -9.08 -5.17 6.08
C ASP A 113 -10.16 -5.98 5.35
N LYS A 114 -9.90 -6.33 4.08
CA LYS A 114 -10.79 -7.19 3.29
C LYS A 114 -10.94 -8.58 3.91
N SER A 115 -9.85 -9.14 4.43
CA SER A 115 -9.87 -10.45 5.10
C SER A 115 -10.67 -10.41 6.41
N CYS A 116 -10.53 -9.35 7.20
CA CYS A 116 -11.35 -9.12 8.39
C CYS A 116 -12.85 -9.02 8.05
N GLN A 117 -13.19 -8.26 7.01
CA GLN A 117 -14.59 -8.16 6.55
C GLN A 117 -15.18 -9.51 6.15
N TYR A 118 -14.44 -10.32 5.40
CA TYR A 118 -14.90 -11.67 5.04
C TYR A 118 -15.05 -12.58 6.26
N SER A 119 -14.15 -12.47 7.23
CA SER A 119 -14.26 -13.21 8.49
C SER A 119 -15.55 -12.84 9.25
N GLU A 120 -15.85 -11.56 9.38
CA GLU A 120 -17.09 -11.09 10.03
C GLU A 120 -18.36 -11.55 9.28
N GLN A 121 -18.36 -11.47 7.95
CA GLN A 121 -19.47 -11.93 7.14
C GLN A 121 -19.69 -13.43 7.29
N ALA A 122 -18.62 -14.23 7.31
CA ALA A 122 -18.68 -15.66 7.56
C ALA A 122 -19.23 -15.98 8.96
N ALA A 123 -18.77 -15.26 10.00
CA ALA A 123 -19.26 -15.42 11.36
C ALA A 123 -20.76 -15.14 11.47
N LYS A 124 -21.23 -14.03 10.87
CA LYS A 124 -22.66 -13.68 10.81
C LYS A 124 -23.47 -14.75 10.07
N LEU A 125 -22.97 -15.24 8.94
CA LEU A 125 -23.63 -16.31 8.18
C LEU A 125 -23.77 -17.59 9.01
N VAL A 126 -22.71 -18.01 9.70
CA VAL A 126 -22.73 -19.18 10.59
C VAL A 126 -23.73 -19.00 11.72
N GLU A 127 -23.82 -17.81 12.31
CA GLU A 127 -24.80 -17.52 13.36
C GLU A 127 -26.25 -17.63 12.85
N ILE A 128 -26.53 -17.07 11.67
CA ILE A 128 -27.85 -17.17 11.02
C ILE A 128 -28.21 -18.62 10.73
N ILE A 129 -27.27 -19.44 10.27
CA ILE A 129 -27.50 -20.86 10.02
C ILE A 129 -27.80 -21.59 11.34
N LYS A 130 -27.02 -21.34 12.39
CA LYS A 130 -27.23 -21.92 13.72
C LYS A 130 -28.59 -21.52 14.30
N SER A 131 -29.01 -20.27 14.19
CA SER A 131 -30.30 -19.80 14.69
C SER A 131 -31.47 -20.43 13.93
N LYS A 132 -31.40 -20.48 12.59
CA LYS A 132 -32.40 -21.17 11.75
C LYS A 132 -32.51 -22.65 12.09
N ARG A 133 -31.39 -23.33 12.31
CA ARG A 133 -31.37 -24.75 12.70
C ARG A 133 -32.07 -24.96 14.05
N ARG A 134 -31.75 -24.14 15.06
CA ARG A 134 -32.41 -24.18 16.37
C ARG A 134 -33.92 -24.00 16.26
N ILE A 135 -34.38 -23.00 15.50
CA ILE A 135 -35.82 -22.76 15.29
C ILE A 135 -36.50 -23.98 14.65
N ARG A 136 -35.87 -24.60 13.65
CA ARG A 136 -36.41 -25.78 12.97
C ARG A 136 -36.49 -26.99 13.91
N GLU A 137 -35.49 -27.18 14.75
CA GLU A 137 -35.47 -28.23 15.78
C GLU A 137 -36.58 -28.02 16.81
N THR A 138 -36.82 -26.79 17.27
CA THR A 138 -37.94 -26.46 18.17
C THR A 138 -39.30 -26.73 17.52
N ILE A 139 -39.51 -26.31 16.27
CA ILE A 139 -40.79 -26.53 15.55
C ILE A 139 -41.07 -28.04 15.40
N ASN A 140 -40.08 -28.83 15.01
CA ASN A 140 -40.22 -30.28 14.86
C ASN A 140 -40.53 -30.97 16.19
N THR A 141 -39.98 -30.47 17.29
CA THR A 141 -40.24 -31.00 18.64
C THR A 141 -41.67 -30.69 19.06
N ASN A 142 -42.12 -29.45 18.91
CA ASN A 142 -43.49 -29.04 19.25
C ASN A 142 -44.55 -29.76 18.43
N GLN A 143 -44.31 -30.00 17.13
CA GLN A 143 -45.23 -30.79 16.29
C GLN A 143 -45.32 -32.25 16.75
N LYS A 144 -44.22 -32.86 17.19
CA LYS A 144 -44.25 -34.21 17.77
C LYS A 144 -45.06 -34.26 19.08
N THR A 145 -44.88 -33.29 19.96
CA THR A 145 -45.63 -33.24 21.24
C THR A 145 -47.13 -33.09 21.00
N LEU A 146 -47.53 -32.19 20.10
CA LEU A 146 -48.94 -31.99 19.71
C LEU A 146 -49.56 -33.24 19.06
N SER A 147 -48.79 -34.00 18.29
CA SER A 147 -49.30 -35.25 17.71
C SER A 147 -49.49 -36.39 18.72
N ILE A 148 -48.79 -36.35 19.87
CA ILE A 148 -48.93 -37.36 20.93
C ILE A 148 -50.15 -37.06 21.80
N GLU A 149 -50.43 -35.78 22.10
CA GLU A 149 -51.62 -35.36 22.87
C GLU A 149 -52.96 -35.61 22.15
N ASN A 150 -52.95 -35.82 20.82
CA ASN A 150 -54.17 -36.10 20.04
C ASN A 150 -54.45 -37.60 19.86
N ILE A 151 -53.71 -38.49 20.52
CA ILE A 151 -53.86 -39.96 20.42
C ILE A 151 -54.50 -40.58 21.68
N ASP A 152 -54.67 -39.80 22.76
CA ASP A 152 -55.46 -40.15 23.97
C ASP A 152 -56.90 -39.60 23.89
#